data_AF-A0A833A5Z9-F1
#
_entry.id   AF-A0A833A5Z9-F1
#
_cell.length_a   1.000
_cell.length_b   1.000
_cell.length_c   1.000
_cell.angle_alpha   90.00
_cell.angle_beta   90.00
_cell.angle_gamma   90.00
#
_symmetry.space_group_name_H-M   'P 1'
#
loop_
_entity.id
_entity.type
_entity.pdbx_description
1 polymer ?
#
loop_
_entity_poly.entity_id
_entity_poly.type
_entity_poly.pdbx_seq_one_letter_code
_entity_poly.pdbx_strand_id
1 'polypeptide(L)'
;MEEVPYHLLCCIVSLVMGGFLGLTYSYKRYLKPYVERCIDRWALLSAILGGVLFPLPLPYGINYPLSLFLLGVPFGMRPGYGRIELITGVSIAILGYLIRGLIGR
;
A
#
# COMPACT_ATOMS: atom_id res chain seq x y z
N MET A 1 9.64 -29.28 1.88
CA MET A 1 9.65 -27.83 1.67
C MET A 1 8.31 -27.33 2.19
N GLU A 2 8.28 -26.37 3.11
CA GLU A 2 7.01 -25.74 3.50
C GLU A 2 6.49 -24.98 2.28
N GLU A 3 5.32 -25.38 1.78
CA GLU A 3 4.69 -24.70 0.64
C GLU A 3 4.24 -23.30 1.10
N VAL A 4 4.60 -22.27 0.32
CA VAL A 4 4.19 -20.89 0.62
C VAL A 4 2.66 -20.81 0.48
N PRO A 5 1.94 -20.32 1.50
CA PRO A 5 0.49 -20.19 1.43
C PRO A 5 0.07 -19.33 0.22
N TYR A 6 -0.83 -19.83 -0.62
CA TYR A 6 -1.29 -19.13 -1.84
C TYR A 6 -1.74 -17.68 -1.60
N HIS A 7 -2.33 -17.41 -0.42
CA HIS A 7 -2.76 -16.06 -0.04
C HIS A 7 -1.60 -15.06 0.07
N LEU A 8 -0.43 -15.49 0.57
CA LEU A 8 0.77 -14.64 0.61
C LEU A 8 1.31 -14.37 -0.78
N LEU A 9 1.25 -15.36 -1.67
CA LEU A 9 1.66 -15.18 -3.07
C LEU A 9 0.80 -14.12 -3.75
N CYS A 10 -0.53 -14.19 -3.59
CA CYS A 10 -1.45 -13.17 -4.11
C CYS A 10 -1.14 -11.78 -3.56
N CYS A 11 -0.84 -11.68 -2.26
CA CYS A 11 -0.46 -10.42 -1.62
C CYS A 11 0.80 -9.80 -2.24
N ILE A 12 1.83 -10.61 -2.48
CA ILE A 12 3.09 -10.15 -3.09
C ILE A 12 2.85 -9.73 -4.54
N VAL A 13 2.13 -10.54 -5.33
CA VAL A 13 1.79 -10.21 -6.72
C VAL A 13 1.01 -8.89 -6.79
N SER A 14 0.02 -8.72 -5.92
CA SER A 14 -0.73 -7.47 -5.80
C SER A 14 0.15 -6.27 -5.43
N LEU A 15 1.06 -6.41 -4.46
CA LEU A 15 2.00 -5.36 -4.09
C LEU A 15 2.89 -4.95 -5.28
N VAL A 16 3.44 -5.93 -6.00
CA VAL A 16 4.31 -5.69 -7.17
C VAL A 16 3.53 -5.00 -8.29
N MET A 17 2.31 -5.44 -8.57
CA MET A 17 1.43 -4.80 -9.56
C MET A 17 1.11 -3.33 -9.19
N GLY A 18 0.80 -3.07 -7.91
CA GLY A 18 0.63 -1.72 -7.39
C GLY A 18 1.90 -0.88 -7.55
N GLY A 19 3.06 -1.49 -7.29
CA GLY A 19 4.37 -0.88 -7.48
C GLY A 19 4.63 -0.44 -8.92
N PHE A 20 4.35 -1.30 -9.91
CA PHE A 20 4.49 -0.92 -11.31
C PHE A 20 3.56 0.23 -11.72
N LEU A 21 2.34 0.27 -11.19
CA LEU A 21 1.42 1.39 -11.42
C LEU A 21 1.94 2.68 -10.79
N GLY A 22 2.43 2.63 -9.55
CA GLY A 22 3.04 3.75 -8.86
C GLY A 22 4.26 4.32 -9.59
N LEU A 23 5.12 3.42 -10.08
CA LEU A 23 6.29 3.78 -10.86
C LEU A 23 5.87 4.45 -12.17
N THR A 24 4.98 3.82 -12.94
CA THR A 24 4.50 4.35 -14.22
C THR A 24 3.83 5.72 -14.04
N TYR A 25 3.02 5.88 -13.00
CA TYR A 25 2.39 7.14 -12.65
C TYR A 25 3.43 8.22 -12.34
N SER A 26 4.40 7.92 -11.48
CA SER A 26 5.46 8.84 -11.10
C SER A 26 6.30 9.28 -12.30
N TYR A 27 6.62 8.36 -13.22
CA TYR A 27 7.36 8.66 -14.45
C TYR A 27 6.61 9.61 -15.39
N LYS A 28 5.29 9.50 -15.48
CA LYS A 28 4.46 10.38 -16.32
C LYS A 28 4.19 11.73 -15.68
N ARG A 29 4.05 11.77 -14.35
CA ARG A 29 3.65 12.97 -13.61
C ARG A 29 4.84 13.90 -13.32
N TYR A 30 6.00 13.35 -13.02
CA TYR A 30 7.14 14.11 -12.52
C TYR A 30 8.31 14.13 -13.52
N LEU A 31 8.71 15.36 -13.88
CA LEU A 31 9.85 15.61 -14.76
C LEU A 31 11.19 15.30 -14.07
N LYS A 32 11.30 15.62 -12.78
CA LYS A 32 12.54 15.41 -12.02
C LYS A 32 12.65 13.96 -11.55
N PRO A 33 13.84 13.37 -11.57
CA PRO A 33 14.05 12.01 -11.09
C PRO A 33 13.91 11.90 -9.57
N TYR A 34 14.25 12.97 -8.84
CA TYR A 34 14.24 13.01 -7.38
C TYR A 34 13.81 14.40 -6.89
N VAL A 35 12.82 14.44 -5.99
CA VAL A 35 12.43 15.64 -5.26
C VAL A 35 12.02 15.21 -3.85
N GLU A 36 12.57 15.88 -2.84
CA GLU A 36 12.17 15.65 -1.46
C GLU A 36 10.98 16.54 -1.09
N ARG A 37 10.11 16.03 -0.20
CA ARG A 37 8.99 16.76 0.43
C ARG A 37 7.87 17.20 -0.52
N CYS A 38 7.64 16.47 -1.61
CA CYS A 38 6.43 16.63 -2.41
C CYS A 38 5.36 15.68 -1.90
N ILE A 39 4.17 16.20 -1.55
CA ILE A 39 3.01 15.38 -1.21
C ILE A 39 2.18 15.17 -2.48
N ASP A 40 2.03 13.91 -2.91
CA ASP A 40 1.13 13.54 -3.99
C ASP A 40 -0.24 13.17 -3.44
N ARG A 41 -1.26 13.95 -3.80
CA ARG A 41 -2.63 13.74 -3.31
C ARG A 41 -3.23 12.39 -3.73
N TRP A 42 -2.88 11.91 -4.93
CA TRP A 42 -3.41 10.64 -5.45
C TRP A 42 -2.74 9.45 -4.79
N ALA A 43 -1.42 9.51 -4.61
CA ALA A 43 -0.69 8.48 -3.87
C ALA A 43 -1.07 8.49 -2.38
N LEU A 44 -1.34 9.66 -1.79
CA LEU A 44 -1.84 9.77 -0.42
C LEU A 44 -3.22 9.12 -0.29
N LEU A 45 -4.13 9.40 -1.23
CA LEU A 45 -5.46 8.81 -1.25
C LEU A 45 -5.40 7.29 -1.40
N SER A 46 -4.55 6.76 -2.30
CA SER A 46 -4.36 5.31 -2.40
C SER A 46 -3.76 4.73 -1.13
N ALA A 47 -2.80 5.42 -0.49
CA ALA A 47 -2.21 4.96 0.76
C ALA A 47 -3.21 4.91 1.91
N ILE A 48 -4.06 5.93 2.07
CA ILE A 48 -5.11 5.98 3.09
C ILE A 48 -6.12 4.87 2.84
N LEU A 49 -6.61 4.71 1.60
CA LEU A 49 -7.55 3.64 1.25
C LEU A 49 -6.93 2.27 1.53
N GLY A 50 -5.68 2.03 1.11
CA GLY A 50 -4.97 0.79 1.39
C GLY A 50 -4.83 0.53 2.89
N GLY A 51 -4.46 1.55 3.66
CA GLY A 51 -4.31 1.46 5.11
C GLY A 51 -5.62 1.12 5.83
N VAL A 52 -6.72 1.78 5.48
CA VAL A 52 -8.06 1.51 6.05
C VAL A 52 -8.58 0.14 5.63
N LEU A 53 -8.28 -0.29 4.41
CA LEU A 53 -8.72 -1.59 3.89
C LEU A 53 -8.04 -2.77 4.59
N PHE A 54 -6.79 -2.61 5.05
CA PHE A 54 -6.03 -3.69 5.69
C PHE A 54 -6.75 -4.36 6.87
N PRO A 55 -7.26 -3.63 7.89
CA PRO A 55 -7.96 -4.24 9.02
C PRO A 55 -9.40 -4.67 8.73
N LEU A 56 -10.00 -4.27 7.61
CA LEU A 56 -11.41 -4.54 7.31
C LEU A 56 -11.65 -6.05 7.11
N PRO A 57 -12.62 -6.67 7.82
CA PRO A 57 -12.92 -8.08 7.69
C PRO A 57 -13.74 -8.34 6.41
N LEU A 58 -13.06 -8.41 5.27
CA LEU A 58 -13.66 -8.79 3.99
C LEU A 58 -13.71 -10.32 3.85
N PRO A 59 -14.72 -10.86 3.15
CA PRO A 59 -14.82 -12.29 2.90
C PRO A 59 -13.59 -12.81 2.15
N TYR A 60 -13.19 -14.05 2.46
CA TYR A 60 -12.05 -14.74 1.84
C TYR A 60 -10.67 -14.05 2.02
N GLY A 61 -10.54 -13.07 2.92
CA GLY A 61 -9.27 -12.38 3.16
C GLY A 61 -8.80 -11.50 1.99
N ILE A 62 -9.73 -11.07 1.12
CA ILE A 62 -9.43 -10.26 -0.06
C ILE A 62 -8.94 -8.85 0.30
N ASN A 63 -9.17 -8.41 1.54
CA ASN A 63 -8.67 -7.16 2.10
C ASN A 63 -7.15 -7.05 2.00
N TYR A 64 -6.41 -8.13 2.28
CA TYR A 64 -4.93 -8.08 2.29
C TYR A 64 -4.32 -7.80 0.90
N PRO A 65 -4.62 -8.57 -0.16
CA PRO A 65 -4.04 -8.30 -1.48
C PRO A 65 -4.49 -6.93 -2.03
N LEU A 66 -5.75 -6.55 -1.82
CA LEU A 66 -6.24 -5.25 -2.31
C LEU A 66 -5.62 -4.07 -1.55
N SER A 67 -5.45 -4.21 -0.23
CA SER A 67 -4.73 -3.23 0.60
C SER A 67 -3.29 -3.07 0.14
N LEU A 68 -2.58 -4.19 -0.05
CA LEU A 68 -1.19 -4.18 -0.48
C LEU A 68 -1.02 -3.67 -1.91
N PHE A 69 -1.98 -3.91 -2.81
CA PHE A 69 -1.99 -3.28 -4.13
C PHE A 69 -2.03 -1.75 -4.02
N LEU A 70 -2.91 -1.21 -3.19
CA LEU A 70 -3.07 0.24 -3.00
C LEU A 70 -1.86 0.88 -2.29
N LEU A 71 -1.28 0.20 -1.30
CA LEU A 71 -0.03 0.60 -0.65
C LEU A 71 1.19 0.42 -1.57
N GLY A 72 1.09 -0.49 -2.54
CA GLY A 72 2.08 -0.69 -3.60
C GLY A 72 2.27 0.56 -4.47
N VAL A 73 1.22 1.35 -4.67
CA VAL A 73 1.28 2.58 -5.48
C VAL A 73 2.30 3.59 -4.93
N PRO A 74 2.19 4.10 -3.69
CA PRO A 74 3.21 5.00 -3.13
C PRO A 74 4.56 4.29 -2.92
N PHE A 75 4.56 2.98 -2.66
CA PHE A 75 5.79 2.19 -2.53
C PHE A 75 6.61 2.14 -3.82
N GLY A 76 5.95 2.02 -4.98
CA GLY A 76 6.61 1.94 -6.28
C GLY A 76 6.93 3.30 -6.91
N MET A 77 6.59 4.42 -6.28
CA MET A 77 6.97 5.74 -6.80
C MET A 77 8.48 5.92 -6.84
N ARG A 78 8.96 6.82 -7.72
CA ARG A 78 10.39 7.16 -7.79
C ARG A 78 10.92 7.61 -6.42
N PRO A 79 12.21 7.39 -6.13
CA PRO A 79 12.83 7.86 -4.91
C PRO A 79 12.55 9.36 -4.67
N GLY A 80 12.21 9.71 -3.43
CA GLY A 80 11.83 11.07 -3.03
C GLY A 80 10.32 11.34 -3.07
N TYR A 81 9.56 10.65 -3.93
CA TYR A 81 8.10 10.72 -4.03
C TYR A 81 7.44 9.55 -3.29
N GLY A 82 6.22 9.72 -2.80
CA GLY A 82 5.43 8.62 -2.21
C GLY A 82 5.88 8.18 -0.81
N ARG A 83 7.02 8.66 -0.30
CA ARG A 83 7.55 8.24 1.01
C ARG A 83 6.63 8.63 2.16
N ILE A 84 6.12 9.86 2.16
CA ILE A 84 5.25 10.36 3.24
C ILE A 84 3.92 9.61 3.17
N GLU A 85 3.40 9.42 1.97
CA GLU A 85 2.16 8.72 1.67
C GLU A 85 2.23 7.27 2.14
N LEU A 86 3.29 6.54 1.78
CA LEU A 86 3.50 5.18 2.21
C LEU A 86 3.56 5.08 3.74
N ILE A 87 4.32 5.96 4.40
CA ILE A 87 4.40 6.00 5.86
C ILE A 87 3.01 6.21 6.45
N THR A 88 2.24 7.17 5.94
CA THR A 88 0.88 7.43 6.43
C THR A 88 -0.04 6.22 6.25
N GLY A 89 -0.05 5.58 5.08
CA GLY A 89 -0.87 4.40 4.82
C GLY A 89 -0.49 3.20 5.70
N VAL A 90 0.80 2.95 5.86
CA VAL A 90 1.31 1.87 6.74
C VAL A 90 0.99 2.16 8.20
N SER A 91 1.14 3.40 8.67
CA SER A 91 0.74 3.79 10.03
C SER A 91 -0.75 3.55 10.27
N ILE A 92 -1.62 3.90 9.31
CA ILE A 92 -3.06 3.63 9.40
C ILE A 92 -3.33 2.12 9.44
N ALA A 93 -2.66 1.33 8.60
CA ALA A 93 -2.81 -0.13 8.58
C ALA A 93 -2.45 -0.77 9.92
N ILE A 94 -1.31 -0.37 10.50
CA ILE A 94 -0.83 -0.88 11.80
C ILE A 94 -1.80 -0.48 12.91
N LEU A 95 -2.20 0.80 12.98
CA LEU A 95 -3.15 1.27 13.98
C LEU A 95 -4.49 0.55 13.86
N GLY A 96 -5.01 0.41 12.64
CA GLY A 96 -6.25 -0.30 12.38
C GLY A 96 -6.19 -1.77 12.78
N TYR A 97 -5.07 -2.44 12.52
CA TYR A 97 -4.84 -3.82 12.95
C TYR A 97 -4.83 -3.95 14.49
N LEU A 98 -4.11 -3.06 15.18
CA LEU A 98 -4.08 -3.03 16.65
C LEU A 98 -5.46 -2.79 17.25
N ILE A 99 -6.20 -1.81 16.73
CA ILE A 99 -7.57 -1.49 17.17
C ILE A 99 -8.49 -2.69 16.99
N ARG A 100 -8.42 -3.38 15.83
CA ARG A 100 -9.19 -4.61 15.59
C ARG A 100 -8.82 -5.71 16.58
N GLY A 101 -7.53 -5.86 16.89
CA GLY A 101 -7.06 -6.82 17.90
C GLY A 101 -7.52 -6.52 19.32
N LEU A 102 -7.73 -5.23 19.65
CA LEU A 102 -8.26 -4.80 20.95
C LEU A 102 -9.78 -4.98 21.05
N ILE A 103 -10.52 -4.70 19.97
CA ILE A 103 -11.99 -4.81 19.91
C ILE A 103 -12.47 -6.26 19.72
N GLY A 104 -11.67 -7.08 19.05
CA GLY A 104 -11.98 -8.49 18.81
C GLY A 104 -11.58 -9.44 19.94
N ARG A 105 -11.11 -8.91 21.08
CA ARG A 105 -11.02 -9.62 22.37
C ARG A 105 -12.28 -9.35 23.18
#